data_AF-A0A2G6M059-F1
#
_entry.id   AF-A0A2G6M059-F1
#
_cell.length_a   1.000
_cell.length_b   1.000
_cell.length_c   1.000
_cell.angle_alpha   90.00
_cell.angle_beta   90.00
_cell.angle_gamma   90.00
#
_symmetry.space_group_name_H-M   'P 1'
#
loop_
_entity.id
_entity.type
_entity.pdbx_description
1 polymer ?
#
loop_
_entity_poly.entity_id
_entity_poly.type
_entity_poly.pdbx_seq_one_letter_code
_entity_poly.pdbx_strand_id
1 'polypeptide(L)'
;MEMELLSPTMAPNKKRNAGRQLLITRNRLKEETDQVKICSLRRLEASLLIELRQFDQAVSVAGVLAESGSGDGSGAAFYADILARTGKWRLAEKQFTIARDRCLSSGRQAKARSLEQGPLYIMAEARKDAEKCMALASTPVLRERAARRSGELVKTVSSETASPWKELALLERVHNGETPKILTGILNSWSAGEGEWRWRILFEGAMLCSEAGHSMKQWRKYLRNTGTNILDPRYHSERKVLKKLFSGDFVKKDRQ
;
A
#
# COMPACT_ATOMS: atom_id res chain seq x y z
N MET A 1 1.63 57.15 8.70
CA MET A 1 2.72 56.65 7.84
C MET A 1 3.62 55.82 8.72
N GLU A 2 3.28 54.54 8.88
CA GLU A 2 4.16 53.53 9.47
C GLU A 2 3.99 52.27 8.62
N MET A 3 5.04 51.98 7.85
CA MET A 3 5.34 50.63 7.36
C MET A 3 5.97 49.84 8.50
N GLU A 4 5.98 48.51 8.33
CA GLU A 4 6.71 47.46 9.06
C GLU A 4 5.79 46.53 9.88
N LEU A 5 5.87 45.21 9.82
CA LEU A 5 6.66 44.26 9.03
C LEU A 5 5.83 42.98 9.05
N LEU A 6 5.32 42.54 7.89
CA LEU A 6 4.67 41.23 7.75
C LEU A 6 5.75 40.15 7.94
N SER A 7 5.75 39.54 9.13
CA SER A 7 6.57 38.37 9.42
C SER A 7 6.19 37.23 8.46
N PRO A 8 7.16 36.56 7.82
CA PRO A 8 6.87 35.46 6.92
C PRO A 8 6.33 34.28 7.72
N THR A 9 5.09 33.90 7.44
CA THR A 9 4.43 32.70 7.96
C THR A 9 5.24 31.48 7.53
N MET A 10 6.20 31.07 8.36
CA MET A 10 6.96 29.86 8.16
C MET A 10 6.03 28.66 8.23
N ALA A 11 5.74 28.06 7.07
CA ALA A 11 5.05 26.79 7.00
C ALA A 11 5.73 25.76 7.93
N PRO A 12 4.97 24.98 8.74
CA PRO A 12 5.55 24.09 9.71
C PRO A 12 6.37 23.00 9.01
N ASN A 13 7.68 23.06 9.21
CA ASN A 13 8.62 22.08 8.71
C ASN A 13 8.41 20.75 9.45
N LYS A 14 7.56 19.87 8.89
CA LYS A 14 7.08 18.62 9.53
C LYS A 14 8.20 17.75 10.13
N LYS A 15 9.42 17.79 9.59
CA LYS A 15 10.58 17.04 10.11
C LYS A 15 11.14 17.59 11.43
N ARG A 16 11.06 18.90 11.69
CA ARG A 16 11.57 19.52 12.94
C ARG A 16 10.80 19.08 14.18
N ASN A 17 9.55 18.61 14.02
CA ASN A 17 8.73 18.16 15.16
C ASN A 17 8.92 16.66 15.49
N ALA A 18 9.27 15.81 14.53
CA ALA A 18 9.38 14.36 14.76
C ALA A 18 10.44 14.02 15.82
N GLY A 19 11.59 14.70 15.81
CA GLY A 19 12.64 14.51 16.82
C GLY A 19 12.21 14.93 18.23
N ARG A 20 11.54 16.07 18.36
CA ARG A 20 11.00 16.54 19.65
C ARG A 20 9.88 15.62 20.16
N GLN A 21 9.00 15.19 19.27
CA GLN A 21 7.95 14.24 19.61
C GLN A 21 8.53 12.89 20.04
N LEU A 22 9.58 12.41 19.38
CA LEU A 22 10.25 11.16 19.76
C LEU A 22 10.83 11.25 21.18
N LEU A 23 11.47 12.38 21.52
CA LEU A 23 11.99 12.62 22.87
C LEU A 23 10.87 12.62 23.91
N ILE A 24 9.76 13.31 23.64
CA ILE A 24 8.59 13.36 24.54
C ILE A 24 8.00 11.95 24.72
N THR A 25 7.82 11.20 23.64
CA THR A 25 7.31 9.84 23.66
C THR A 25 8.20 8.92 24.49
N ARG A 26 9.53 8.99 24.31
CA ARG A 26 10.49 8.19 25.08
C ARG A 26 10.49 8.52 26.56
N ASN A 27 10.35 9.80 26.92
CA ASN A 27 10.25 10.19 28.33
C ASN A 27 8.95 9.65 28.96
N ARG A 28 7.81 9.77 28.28
CA ARG A 28 6.54 9.19 28.73
C ARG A 28 6.62 7.66 28.91
N LEU A 29 7.31 6.97 27.99
CA LEU A 29 7.51 5.51 28.09
C LEU A 29 8.27 5.07 29.35
N LYS A 30 9.09 5.93 29.95
CA LYS A 30 9.83 5.60 31.19
C LYS A 30 8.93 5.60 32.43
N GLU A 31 7.88 6.40 32.41
CA GLU A 31 7.00 6.64 33.56
C GLU A 31 5.67 5.88 33.44
N GLU A 32 5.29 5.49 32.23
CA GLU A 32 4.03 4.79 31.96
C GLU A 32 4.07 3.33 32.43
N THR A 33 3.00 2.89 33.10
CA THR A 33 2.83 1.53 33.62
C THR A 33 1.68 0.79 32.95
N ASP A 34 0.73 1.51 32.34
CA ASP A 34 -0.38 0.93 31.60
C ASP A 34 0.10 0.31 30.28
N GLN A 35 -0.04 -1.01 30.17
CA GLN A 35 0.41 -1.78 29.01
C GLN A 35 -0.24 -1.35 27.70
N VAL A 36 -1.51 -0.92 27.71
CA VAL A 36 -2.20 -0.46 26.50
C VAL A 36 -1.58 0.85 26.01
N LYS A 37 -1.29 1.77 26.93
CA LYS A 37 -0.63 3.03 26.62
C LYS A 37 0.83 2.83 26.20
N ILE A 38 1.57 1.94 26.86
CA ILE A 38 2.93 1.55 26.44
C ILE A 38 2.92 1.05 25.00
N CYS A 39 1.96 0.18 24.65
CA CYS A 39 1.84 -0.33 23.29
C CYS A 39 1.58 0.79 22.27
N SER A 40 0.67 1.71 22.60
CA SER A 40 0.35 2.87 21.76
C SER A 40 1.56 3.80 21.57
N LEU A 41 2.27 4.12 22.65
CA LEU A 41 3.47 4.95 22.65
C LEU A 41 4.61 4.32 21.84
N ARG A 42 4.82 3.00 21.95
CA ARG A 42 5.83 2.29 21.14
C ARG A 42 5.48 2.28 19.65
N ARG A 43 4.20 2.17 19.29
CA ARG A 43 3.76 2.29 17.88
C ARG A 43 4.04 3.69 17.34
N LEU A 44 3.81 4.72 18.15
CA LEU A 44 4.16 6.10 17.82
C LEU A 44 5.67 6.28 17.69
N GLU A 45 6.46 5.76 18.63
CA GLU A 45 7.92 5.78 18.57
C GLU A 45 8.44 5.16 17.26
N ALA A 46 8.02 3.93 16.93
CA ALA A 46 8.45 3.28 15.69
C ALA A 46 8.06 4.10 14.45
N SER A 47 6.88 4.71 14.43
CA SER A 47 6.43 5.56 13.33
C SER A 47 7.29 6.82 13.18
N LEU A 48 7.62 7.49 14.29
CA LEU A 48 8.50 8.66 14.30
C LEU A 48 9.94 8.30 13.86
N LEU A 49 10.42 7.13 14.26
CA LEU A 49 11.72 6.60 13.83
C LEU A 49 11.77 6.37 12.31
N ILE A 50 10.69 5.87 11.70
CA ILE A 50 10.56 5.79 10.23
C ILE A 50 10.66 7.18 9.58
N GLU A 51 9.93 8.18 10.12
CA GLU A 51 9.98 9.55 9.59
C GLU A 51 11.39 10.17 9.66
N LEU A 52 12.12 9.85 10.72
CA LEU A 52 13.50 10.26 10.95
C LEU A 52 14.53 9.37 10.23
N ARG A 53 14.09 8.38 9.45
CA ARG A 53 14.93 7.40 8.72
C ARG A 53 15.84 6.56 9.62
N GLN A 54 15.48 6.39 10.89
CA GLN A 54 16.15 5.51 11.84
C GLN A 54 15.55 4.11 11.75
N PHE A 55 15.74 3.46 10.59
CA PHE A 55 15.03 2.23 10.22
C PHE A 55 15.30 1.04 11.15
N ASP A 56 16.56 0.83 11.56
CA ASP A 56 16.88 -0.31 12.43
C ASP A 56 16.30 -0.15 13.83
N GLN A 57 16.28 1.08 14.37
CA GLN A 57 15.61 1.37 15.64
C GLN A 57 14.09 1.17 15.52
N ALA A 58 13.48 1.62 14.42
CA ALA A 58 12.05 1.42 14.19
C ALA A 58 11.69 -0.08 14.16
N VAL A 59 12.49 -0.88 13.44
CA VAL A 59 12.35 -2.34 13.38
C VAL A 59 12.51 -2.96 14.77
N SER A 60 13.50 -2.53 15.55
CA SER A 60 13.72 -3.02 16.91
C SER A 60 12.51 -2.77 17.81
N VAL A 61 11.99 -1.52 17.85
CA VAL A 61 10.84 -1.16 18.69
C VAL A 61 9.59 -1.93 18.27
N ALA A 62 9.37 -2.07 16.97
CA ALA A 62 8.23 -2.82 16.44
C ALA A 62 8.34 -4.34 16.68
N GLY A 63 9.56 -4.89 16.68
CA GLY A 63 9.81 -6.29 17.04
C GLY A 63 9.40 -6.60 18.48
N VAL A 64 9.81 -5.76 19.43
CA VAL A 64 9.41 -5.91 20.84
C VAL A 64 7.88 -5.87 20.98
N LEU A 65 7.18 -4.99 20.24
CA LEU A 65 5.72 -4.94 20.22
C LEU A 65 5.06 -6.22 19.69
N ALA A 66 5.67 -6.91 18.72
CA ALA A 66 5.14 -8.16 18.17
C ALA A 66 5.29 -9.34 19.13
N GLU A 67 6.32 -9.31 19.97
CA GLU A 67 6.59 -10.28 21.03
C GLU A 67 5.72 -10.04 22.27
N SER A 68 5.57 -8.77 22.68
CA SER A 68 4.82 -8.38 23.89
C SER A 68 3.32 -8.15 23.65
N GLY A 69 2.86 -8.24 22.40
CA GLY A 69 1.51 -7.82 21.99
C GLY A 69 0.38 -8.74 22.46
N SER A 70 -0.84 -8.20 22.50
CA SER A 70 -2.08 -8.97 22.65
C SER A 70 -2.10 -10.09 21.60
N GLY A 71 -2.45 -11.32 21.98
CA GLY A 71 -2.46 -12.50 21.09
C GLY A 71 -3.33 -12.39 19.83
N ASP A 72 -3.94 -11.24 19.58
CA ASP A 72 -4.83 -10.90 18.48
C ASP A 72 -4.13 -10.57 17.15
N GLY A 73 -2.80 -10.61 17.11
CA GLY A 73 -2.01 -10.40 15.89
C GLY A 73 -1.76 -8.93 15.52
N SER A 74 -2.31 -7.96 16.26
CA SER A 74 -2.13 -6.53 15.94
C SER A 74 -0.68 -6.06 16.06
N GLY A 75 0.08 -6.57 17.04
CA GLY A 75 1.51 -6.30 17.17
C GLY A 75 2.33 -6.85 15.99
N ALA A 76 2.03 -8.08 15.55
CA ALA A 76 2.69 -8.71 14.41
C ALA A 76 2.37 -7.98 13.09
N ALA A 77 1.12 -7.55 12.88
CA ALA A 77 0.74 -6.78 11.70
C ALA A 77 1.47 -5.43 11.65
N PHE A 78 1.55 -4.72 12.78
CA PHE A 78 2.31 -3.47 12.85
C PHE A 78 3.79 -3.67 12.57
N TYR A 79 4.39 -4.74 13.12
CA TYR A 79 5.78 -5.06 12.83
C TYR A 79 6.01 -5.37 11.34
N ALA A 80 5.09 -6.11 10.72
CA ALA A 80 5.12 -6.38 9.29
C ALA A 80 5.06 -5.09 8.45
N ASP A 81 4.21 -4.12 8.81
CA ASP A 81 4.17 -2.81 8.16
C ASP A 81 5.52 -2.08 8.23
N ILE A 82 6.16 -2.09 9.41
CA ILE A 82 7.48 -1.46 9.60
C ILE A 82 8.56 -2.17 8.78
N LEU A 83 8.55 -3.50 8.72
CA LEU A 83 9.45 -4.27 7.87
C LEU A 83 9.22 -3.96 6.39
N ALA A 84 7.97 -3.85 5.94
CA ALA A 84 7.63 -3.49 4.56
C ALA A 84 8.15 -2.09 4.21
N ARG A 85 7.93 -1.09 5.07
CA ARG A 85 8.43 0.29 4.90
C ARG A 85 9.95 0.40 4.82
N THR A 86 10.66 -0.55 5.43
CA THR A 86 12.12 -0.62 5.42
C THR A 86 12.68 -1.53 4.32
N GLY A 87 11.81 -2.04 3.43
CA GLY A 87 12.19 -2.90 2.31
C GLY A 87 12.51 -4.34 2.70
N LYS A 88 12.27 -4.75 3.95
CA LYS A 88 12.50 -6.12 4.46
C LYS A 88 11.32 -7.03 4.10
N TRP A 89 10.98 -7.10 2.80
CA TRP A 89 9.73 -7.69 2.29
C TRP A 89 9.49 -9.15 2.70
N ARG A 90 10.50 -10.02 2.64
CA ARG A 90 10.37 -11.43 3.04
C ARG A 90 10.03 -11.58 4.53
N LEU A 91 10.63 -10.74 5.38
CA LEU A 91 10.34 -10.73 6.80
C LEU A 91 8.96 -10.15 7.08
N ALA A 92 8.58 -9.08 6.37
CA ALA A 92 7.25 -8.49 6.45
C ALA A 92 6.17 -9.52 6.12
N GLU A 93 6.34 -10.27 5.03
CA GLU A 93 5.41 -11.33 4.62
C GLU A 93 5.24 -12.39 5.71
N LYS A 94 6.35 -12.88 6.29
CA LYS A 94 6.30 -13.83 7.42
C LYS A 94 5.51 -13.27 8.60
N GLN A 95 5.72 -12.00 8.94
CA GLN A 95 5.01 -11.36 10.05
C GLN A 95 3.52 -11.11 9.76
N PHE A 96 3.15 -10.78 8.51
CA PHE A 96 1.75 -10.72 8.11
C PHE A 96 1.07 -12.10 8.18
N THR A 97 1.77 -13.18 7.81
CA THR A 97 1.25 -14.54 7.98
C THR A 97 1.00 -14.86 9.47
N ILE A 98 1.97 -14.56 10.35
CA ILE A 98 1.80 -14.72 11.80
C ILE A 98 0.62 -13.89 12.32
N ALA A 99 0.48 -12.65 11.85
CA ALA A 99 -0.62 -11.77 12.25
C ALA A 99 -1.99 -12.32 11.81
N ARG A 100 -2.09 -12.86 10.58
CA ARG A 100 -3.28 -13.52 10.06
C ARG A 100 -3.64 -14.73 10.93
N ASP A 101 -2.68 -15.60 11.22
CA ASP A 101 -2.93 -16.82 11.99
C ASP A 101 -3.42 -16.49 13.41
N ARG A 102 -2.79 -15.50 14.06
CA ARG A 102 -3.24 -14.98 15.36
C ARG A 102 -4.63 -14.37 15.32
N CYS A 103 -4.98 -13.64 14.24
CA CYS A 103 -6.34 -13.12 14.04
C CYS A 103 -7.35 -14.26 13.93
N LEU A 104 -7.05 -15.33 13.18
CA LEU A 104 -7.92 -16.50 13.06
C LEU A 104 -8.12 -17.21 14.40
N SER A 105 -7.03 -17.51 15.11
CA SER A 105 -7.08 -18.14 16.44
C SER A 105 -7.83 -17.30 17.48
N SER A 106 -7.85 -15.98 17.32
CA SER A 106 -8.57 -15.05 18.19
C SER A 106 -10.00 -14.72 17.70
N GLY A 107 -10.53 -15.45 16.72
CA GLY A 107 -11.88 -15.24 16.19
C GLY A 107 -12.08 -13.99 15.33
N ARG A 108 -11.02 -13.26 15.00
CA ARG A 108 -11.06 -12.01 14.20
C ARG A 108 -11.00 -12.29 12.70
N GLN A 109 -11.97 -13.04 12.18
CA GLN A 109 -11.99 -13.48 10.78
C GLN A 109 -11.93 -12.32 9.77
N ALA A 110 -12.66 -11.24 10.01
CA ALA A 110 -12.66 -10.08 9.11
C ALA A 110 -11.26 -9.46 8.97
N LYS A 111 -10.50 -9.39 10.07
CA LYS A 111 -9.13 -8.85 10.05
C LYS A 111 -8.15 -9.80 9.36
N ALA A 112 -8.29 -11.11 9.58
CA ALA A 112 -7.52 -12.12 8.86
C ALA A 112 -7.75 -12.02 7.34
N ARG A 113 -9.00 -11.94 6.89
CA ARG A 113 -9.35 -11.76 5.47
C ARG A 113 -8.77 -10.47 4.88
N SER A 114 -8.80 -9.37 5.63
CA SER A 114 -8.16 -8.11 5.22
C SER A 114 -6.64 -8.28 5.02
N LEU A 115 -5.94 -9.04 5.88
CA LEU A 115 -4.52 -9.34 5.70
C LEU A 115 -4.25 -10.22 4.48
N GLU A 116 -5.13 -11.19 4.22
CA GLU A 116 -5.06 -12.08 3.04
C GLU A 116 -5.26 -11.30 1.74
N GLN A 117 -6.37 -10.56 1.63
CA GLN A 117 -6.76 -9.80 0.44
C GLN A 117 -5.97 -8.50 0.24
N GLY A 118 -5.18 -8.08 1.22
CA GLY A 118 -4.36 -6.87 1.13
C GLY A 118 -2.88 -7.24 1.01
N PRO A 119 -2.09 -7.04 2.08
CA PRO A 119 -0.64 -7.14 2.02
C PRO A 119 -0.14 -8.52 1.58
N LEU A 120 -0.75 -9.63 2.03
CA LEU A 120 -0.28 -10.96 1.65
C LEU A 120 -0.49 -11.26 0.16
N TYR A 121 -1.69 -10.95 -0.37
CA TYR A 121 -1.96 -11.13 -1.80
C TYR A 121 -1.03 -10.26 -2.65
N ILE A 122 -0.85 -8.98 -2.30
CA ILE A 122 0.02 -8.06 -3.03
C ILE A 122 1.47 -8.52 -3.04
N MET A 123 1.98 -9.04 -1.92
CA MET A 123 3.33 -9.59 -1.84
C MET A 123 3.49 -10.87 -2.67
N ALA A 124 2.53 -11.79 -2.62
CA ALA A 124 2.52 -12.99 -3.45
C ALA A 124 2.50 -12.63 -4.95
N GLU A 125 1.64 -11.68 -5.32
CA GLU A 125 1.51 -11.21 -6.70
C GLU A 125 2.80 -10.55 -7.19
N ALA A 126 3.45 -9.74 -6.36
CA ALA A 126 4.74 -9.12 -6.69
C ALA A 126 5.84 -10.16 -6.95
N ARG A 127 5.76 -11.33 -6.33
CA ARG A 127 6.67 -12.48 -6.53
C ARG A 127 6.23 -13.40 -7.68
N LYS A 128 5.11 -13.12 -8.36
CA LYS A 128 4.49 -13.97 -9.38
C LYS A 128 4.11 -15.37 -8.86
N ASP A 129 3.72 -15.45 -7.59
CA ASP A 129 3.36 -16.68 -6.89
C ASP A 129 1.85 -16.95 -7.05
N ALA A 130 1.47 -17.48 -8.22
CA ALA A 130 0.06 -17.61 -8.60
C ALA A 130 -0.71 -18.59 -7.69
N GLU A 131 -0.08 -19.69 -7.27
CA GLU A 131 -0.67 -20.65 -6.34
C GLU A 131 -1.02 -19.98 -5.01
N LYS A 132 -0.09 -19.21 -4.44
CA LYS A 132 -0.35 -18.46 -3.22
C LYS A 132 -1.40 -17.37 -3.41
N CYS A 133 -1.41 -16.67 -4.54
CA CYS A 133 -2.48 -15.72 -4.85
C CYS A 133 -3.86 -16.41 -4.89
N MET A 134 -3.97 -17.59 -5.52
CA MET A 134 -5.21 -18.37 -5.53
C MET A 134 -5.64 -18.80 -4.13
N ALA A 135 -4.71 -19.27 -3.29
CA ALA A 135 -5.00 -19.65 -1.91
C ALA A 135 -5.49 -18.49 -1.03
N LEU A 136 -5.03 -17.26 -1.30
CA LEU A 136 -5.42 -16.05 -0.56
C LEU A 136 -6.68 -15.36 -1.12
N ALA A 137 -7.10 -15.72 -2.34
CA ALA A 137 -8.16 -15.04 -3.06
C ALA A 137 -9.56 -15.38 -2.51
N SER A 138 -10.05 -14.52 -1.62
CA SER A 138 -11.38 -14.69 -1.00
C SER A 138 -12.50 -13.94 -1.73
N THR A 139 -12.20 -13.14 -2.76
CA THR A 139 -13.19 -12.57 -3.68
C THR A 139 -13.08 -13.20 -5.08
N PRO A 140 -14.19 -13.28 -5.84
CA PRO A 140 -14.18 -13.73 -7.23
C PRO A 140 -13.13 -13.01 -8.09
N VAL A 141 -13.08 -11.67 -8.03
CA VAL A 141 -12.13 -10.89 -8.84
C VAL A 141 -10.66 -11.19 -8.54
N LEU A 142 -10.30 -11.48 -7.27
CA LEU A 142 -8.93 -11.84 -6.92
C LEU A 142 -8.56 -13.25 -7.42
N ARG A 143 -9.54 -14.16 -7.53
CA ARG A 143 -9.32 -15.50 -8.11
C ARG A 143 -9.13 -15.41 -9.61
N GLU A 144 -10.00 -14.67 -10.29
CA GLU A 144 -9.91 -14.41 -11.73
C GLU A 144 -8.55 -13.78 -12.08
N ARG A 145 -8.13 -12.78 -11.30
CA ARG A 145 -6.83 -12.14 -11.44
C ARG A 145 -5.66 -13.11 -11.25
N ALA A 146 -5.74 -13.98 -10.24
CA ALA A 146 -4.70 -14.98 -9.97
C ALA A 146 -4.63 -16.04 -11.09
N ALA A 147 -5.79 -16.51 -11.58
CA ALA A 147 -5.91 -17.43 -12.72
C ALA A 147 -5.35 -16.82 -14.02
N ARG A 148 -5.69 -15.57 -14.34
CA ARG A 148 -5.08 -14.89 -15.49
C ARG A 148 -3.57 -14.82 -15.36
N ARG A 149 -3.04 -14.55 -14.16
CA ARG A 149 -1.60 -14.47 -13.92
C ARG A 149 -0.91 -15.84 -13.94
N SER A 150 -1.62 -16.96 -13.72
CA SER A 150 -1.11 -18.31 -13.99
C SER A 150 -1.16 -18.69 -15.47
N GLY A 151 -1.78 -17.86 -16.33
CA GLY A 151 -1.94 -18.13 -17.76
C GLY A 151 -3.24 -18.85 -18.11
N GLU A 152 -4.15 -19.03 -17.15
CA GLU A 152 -5.48 -19.57 -17.39
C GLU A 152 -6.36 -18.55 -18.11
N LEU A 153 -7.19 -19.05 -19.04
CA LEU A 153 -8.13 -18.21 -19.77
C LEU A 153 -9.35 -17.90 -18.90
N VAL A 154 -9.51 -16.64 -18.51
CA VAL A 154 -10.69 -16.14 -17.80
C VAL A 154 -11.72 -15.64 -18.80
N LYS A 155 -12.75 -16.45 -19.09
CA LYS A 155 -13.78 -16.11 -20.10
C LYS A 155 -14.80 -15.06 -19.64
N THR A 156 -15.02 -14.97 -18.33
CA THR A 156 -16.02 -14.06 -17.75
C THR A 156 -15.45 -13.49 -16.47
N VAL A 157 -15.57 -12.17 -16.33
CA VAL A 157 -15.12 -11.45 -15.14
C VAL A 157 -16.33 -11.15 -14.28
N SER A 158 -16.21 -11.45 -12.98
CA SER A 158 -17.20 -11.16 -11.97
C SER A 158 -17.58 -9.68 -11.91
N SER A 159 -18.87 -9.41 -11.74
CA SER A 159 -19.37 -8.06 -11.46
C SER A 159 -19.27 -7.77 -9.97
N GLU A 160 -18.28 -6.98 -9.58
CA GLU A 160 -18.10 -6.50 -8.22
C GLU A 160 -18.74 -5.11 -8.03
N THR A 161 -19.30 -4.84 -6.85
CA THR A 161 -19.97 -3.57 -6.54
C THR A 161 -19.22 -2.72 -5.50
N ALA A 162 -18.42 -3.36 -4.64
CA ALA A 162 -17.64 -2.69 -3.61
C ALA A 162 -16.26 -2.26 -4.12
N SER A 163 -15.77 -1.10 -3.67
CA SER A 163 -14.38 -0.69 -3.91
C SER A 163 -13.44 -1.39 -2.92
N PRO A 164 -12.22 -1.82 -3.32
CA PRO A 164 -11.58 -1.65 -4.63
C PRO A 164 -11.94 -2.73 -5.66
N TRP A 165 -12.80 -3.69 -5.32
CA TRP A 165 -13.08 -4.89 -6.12
C TRP A 165 -13.75 -4.56 -7.47
N LYS A 166 -14.68 -3.59 -7.49
CA LYS A 166 -15.30 -3.11 -8.74
C LYS A 166 -14.27 -2.52 -9.71
N GLU A 167 -13.28 -1.78 -9.21
CA GLU A 167 -12.24 -1.19 -10.06
C GLU A 167 -11.28 -2.25 -10.59
N LEU A 168 -10.94 -3.24 -9.76
CA LEU A 168 -10.16 -4.39 -10.21
C LEU A 168 -10.93 -5.21 -11.26
N ALA A 169 -12.23 -5.42 -11.09
CA ALA A 169 -13.04 -6.14 -12.08
C ALA A 169 -13.01 -5.42 -13.45
N LEU A 170 -13.04 -4.09 -13.46
CA LEU A 170 -12.88 -3.33 -14.70
C LEU A 170 -11.49 -3.51 -15.35
N LEU A 171 -10.42 -3.60 -14.57
CA LEU A 171 -9.09 -3.92 -15.10
C LEU A 171 -9.06 -5.33 -15.71
N GLU A 172 -9.61 -6.31 -15.01
CA GLU A 172 -9.65 -7.70 -15.49
C GLU A 172 -10.49 -7.83 -16.77
N ARG A 173 -11.58 -7.06 -16.92
CA ARG A 173 -12.36 -6.98 -18.16
C ARG A 173 -11.55 -6.46 -19.34
N VAL A 174 -10.75 -5.41 -19.13
CA VAL A 174 -9.86 -4.88 -20.18
C VAL A 174 -8.75 -5.86 -20.52
N HIS A 175 -8.19 -6.56 -19.53
CA HIS A 175 -7.25 -7.65 -19.78
C HIS A 175 -7.87 -8.79 -20.62
N ASN A 176 -9.18 -9.00 -20.54
CA ASN A 176 -9.93 -9.98 -21.33
C ASN A 176 -10.49 -9.40 -22.65
N GLY A 177 -9.96 -8.27 -23.12
CA GLY A 177 -10.22 -7.74 -24.47
C GLY A 177 -11.27 -6.62 -24.54
N GLU A 178 -11.81 -6.16 -23.42
CA GLU A 178 -12.65 -4.96 -23.44
C GLU A 178 -11.86 -3.69 -23.71
N THR A 179 -12.54 -2.67 -24.24
CA THR A 179 -11.90 -1.39 -24.56
C THR A 179 -11.40 -0.67 -23.29
N PRO A 180 -10.13 -0.22 -23.25
CA PRO A 180 -9.60 0.52 -22.10
C PRO A 180 -10.32 1.84 -21.79
N LYS A 181 -11.18 2.34 -22.69
CA LYS A 181 -12.02 3.51 -22.44
C LYS A 181 -12.88 3.37 -21.18
N ILE A 182 -13.31 2.15 -20.82
CA ILE A 182 -14.11 1.92 -19.62
C ILE A 182 -13.37 2.31 -18.32
N LEU A 183 -12.03 2.25 -18.34
CA LEU A 183 -11.20 2.59 -17.17
C LEU A 183 -11.24 4.09 -16.85
N THR A 184 -11.62 4.94 -17.79
CA THR A 184 -11.82 6.37 -17.51
C THR A 184 -12.94 6.61 -16.50
N GLY A 185 -13.94 5.70 -16.42
CA GLY A 185 -14.99 5.72 -15.41
C GLY A 185 -14.49 5.48 -13.98
N ILE A 186 -13.39 4.72 -13.81
CA ILE A 186 -12.72 4.51 -12.52
C ILE A 186 -12.22 5.84 -11.95
N LEU A 187 -11.71 6.71 -12.82
CA LEU A 187 -11.14 7.99 -12.44
C LEU A 187 -12.21 8.94 -11.89
N ASN A 188 -13.42 8.91 -12.45
CA ASN A 188 -14.53 9.76 -12.02
C ASN A 188 -15.08 9.39 -10.64
N SER A 189 -14.97 8.12 -10.27
CA SER A 189 -15.48 7.58 -9.00
C SER A 189 -14.35 7.12 -8.08
N TRP A 190 -13.21 7.83 -8.11
CA TRP A 190 -11.99 7.49 -7.36
C TRP A 190 -12.24 7.48 -5.83
N SER A 191 -12.85 6.41 -5.35
CA SER A 191 -13.11 6.17 -3.95
C SER A 191 -11.92 5.49 -3.31
N ALA A 192 -11.71 5.84 -2.05
CA ALA A 192 -10.48 5.60 -1.35
C ALA A 192 -10.35 4.16 -0.83
N GLY A 193 -9.97 3.21 -1.70
CA GLY A 193 -9.42 1.93 -1.23
C GLY A 193 -8.07 2.09 -0.51
N GLU A 194 -7.52 0.99 -0.02
CA GLU A 194 -6.14 0.94 0.52
C GLU A 194 -5.13 1.46 -0.52
N GLY A 195 -4.02 2.02 -0.05
CA GLY A 195 -3.06 2.71 -0.93
C GLY A 195 -2.47 1.79 -2.00
N GLU A 196 -2.28 0.54 -1.65
CA GLU A 196 -1.70 -0.51 -2.47
C GLU A 196 -2.62 -0.88 -3.63
N TRP A 197 -3.93 -1.06 -3.36
CA TRP A 197 -4.90 -1.34 -4.41
C TRP A 197 -5.11 -0.16 -5.34
N ARG A 198 -5.14 1.06 -4.80
CA ARG A 198 -5.10 2.28 -5.61
C ARG A 198 -3.89 2.34 -6.53
N TRP A 199 -2.74 1.91 -6.03
CA TRP A 199 -1.53 1.85 -6.82
C TRP A 199 -1.62 0.81 -7.94
N ARG A 200 -2.14 -0.40 -7.66
CA ARG A 200 -2.41 -1.41 -8.69
C ARG A 200 -3.32 -0.89 -9.79
N ILE A 201 -4.45 -0.30 -9.40
CA ILE A 201 -5.43 0.28 -10.34
C ILE A 201 -4.80 1.39 -11.19
N LEU A 202 -4.05 2.29 -10.56
CA LEU A 202 -3.34 3.36 -11.26
C LEU A 202 -2.31 2.82 -12.24
N PHE A 203 -1.44 1.91 -11.79
CA PHE A 203 -0.35 1.41 -12.61
C PHE A 203 -0.86 0.58 -13.78
N GLU A 204 -1.71 -0.41 -13.52
CA GLU A 204 -2.19 -1.34 -14.55
C GLU A 204 -3.17 -0.66 -15.51
N GLY A 205 -4.09 0.15 -14.99
CA GLY A 205 -4.97 0.92 -15.85
C GLY A 205 -4.18 1.89 -16.74
N ALA A 206 -3.09 2.46 -16.21
CA ALA A 206 -2.23 3.31 -17.01
C ALA A 206 -1.49 2.55 -18.13
N MET A 207 -0.96 1.36 -17.82
CA MET A 207 -0.28 0.53 -18.81
C MET A 207 -1.24 0.05 -19.90
N LEU A 208 -2.42 -0.45 -19.53
CA LEU A 208 -3.44 -0.93 -20.47
C LEU A 208 -3.90 0.16 -21.45
N CYS A 209 -4.14 1.38 -20.97
CA CYS A 209 -4.47 2.49 -21.85
C CYS A 209 -3.30 2.83 -22.78
N SER A 210 -2.05 2.79 -22.29
CA SER A 210 -0.86 3.09 -23.10
C SER A 210 -0.64 2.06 -24.21
N GLU A 211 -0.78 0.77 -23.88
CA GLU A 211 -0.63 -0.35 -24.82
C GLU A 211 -1.67 -0.30 -25.94
N ALA A 212 -2.88 0.19 -25.65
CA ALA A 212 -3.93 0.41 -26.63
C ALA A 212 -3.87 1.76 -27.36
N GLY A 213 -2.79 2.54 -27.18
CA GLY A 213 -2.61 3.84 -27.85
C GLY A 213 -3.55 4.96 -27.35
N HIS A 214 -4.17 4.79 -26.18
CA HIS A 214 -5.03 5.80 -25.58
C HIS A 214 -4.24 6.84 -24.78
N SER A 215 -4.84 8.03 -24.64
CA SER A 215 -4.21 9.14 -23.91
C SER A 215 -4.13 8.87 -22.41
N MET A 216 -2.92 8.98 -21.88
CA MET A 216 -2.63 8.80 -20.45
C MET A 216 -2.83 10.03 -19.59
N LYS A 217 -3.17 11.18 -20.19
CA LYS A 217 -3.23 12.48 -19.50
C LYS A 217 -4.17 12.45 -18.28
N GLN A 218 -5.27 11.71 -18.36
CA GLN A 218 -6.26 11.62 -17.29
C GLN A 218 -5.72 10.95 -16.02
N TRP A 219 -4.77 10.02 -16.15
CA TRP A 219 -4.16 9.28 -15.04
C TRP A 219 -3.10 10.10 -14.28
N ARG A 220 -2.49 11.08 -14.93
CA ARG A 220 -1.37 11.88 -14.37
C ARG A 220 -1.73 12.57 -13.06
N LYS A 221 -2.96 13.06 -12.91
CA LYS A 221 -3.39 13.73 -11.67
C LYS A 221 -3.40 12.77 -10.47
N TYR A 222 -3.71 11.50 -10.68
CA TYR A 222 -3.76 10.50 -9.61
C TYR A 222 -2.37 10.06 -9.15
N LEU A 223 -1.38 9.99 -10.05
CA LEU A 223 0.01 9.75 -9.66
C LEU A 223 0.56 10.81 -8.69
N ARG A 224 0.11 12.07 -8.83
CA ARG A 224 0.48 13.14 -7.90
C ARG A 224 -0.19 12.97 -6.53
N ASN A 225 -1.40 12.40 -6.52
CA ASN A 225 -2.21 12.20 -5.32
C ASN A 225 -1.86 10.89 -4.59
N THR A 226 -1.16 9.94 -5.22
CA THR A 226 -0.67 8.74 -4.55
C THR A 226 0.49 9.10 -3.63
N GLY A 227 0.29 8.87 -2.32
CA GLY A 227 1.31 9.07 -1.29
C GLY A 227 2.56 8.20 -1.50
N THR A 228 3.61 8.48 -0.74
CA THR A 228 4.89 7.74 -0.79
C THR A 228 4.90 6.46 0.03
N ASN A 229 3.88 6.21 0.84
CA ASN A 229 3.84 5.13 1.82
C ASN A 229 3.01 3.95 1.32
N ILE A 230 3.25 3.52 0.08
CA ILE A 230 2.58 2.36 -0.53
C ILE A 230 3.39 1.11 -0.21
N LEU A 231 2.78 0.14 0.46
CA LEU A 231 3.41 -1.12 0.87
C LEU A 231 3.30 -2.18 -0.23
N ASP A 232 3.71 -1.83 -1.44
CA ASP A 232 3.84 -2.74 -2.56
C ASP A 232 5.31 -2.85 -2.98
N PRO A 233 5.91 -4.07 -3.02
CA PRO A 233 7.32 -4.25 -3.38
C PRO A 233 7.72 -3.65 -4.73
N ARG A 234 6.76 -3.49 -5.66
CA ARG A 234 6.98 -2.97 -7.01
C ARG A 234 6.82 -1.45 -7.11
N TYR A 235 6.30 -0.80 -6.07
CA TYR A 235 5.90 0.62 -6.11
C TYR A 235 6.98 1.55 -6.66
N HIS A 236 8.21 1.46 -6.14
CA HIS A 236 9.27 2.39 -6.52
C HIS A 236 9.76 2.22 -7.97
N SER A 237 9.85 0.98 -8.46
CA SER A 237 10.24 0.72 -9.86
C SER A 237 9.15 1.14 -10.83
N GLU A 238 7.91 0.75 -10.57
CA GLU A 238 6.75 1.09 -11.38
C GLU A 238 6.45 2.59 -11.39
N ARG A 239 6.68 3.28 -10.27
CA ARG A 239 6.53 4.74 -10.21
C ARG A 239 7.52 5.47 -11.10
N LYS A 240 8.74 4.95 -11.27
CA LYS A 240 9.70 5.48 -12.23
C LYS A 240 9.19 5.28 -13.67
N VAL A 241 8.58 4.13 -13.96
CA VAL A 241 7.97 3.82 -15.25
C VAL A 241 6.84 4.80 -15.58
N LEU A 242 5.86 4.98 -14.68
CA LEU A 242 4.76 5.93 -14.91
C LEU A 242 5.23 7.37 -15.08
N LYS A 243 6.25 7.80 -14.31
CA LYS A 243 6.82 9.14 -14.47
C LYS A 243 7.38 9.35 -15.87
N LYS A 244 8.10 8.37 -16.42
CA LYS A 244 8.64 8.42 -17.80
C LYS A 244 7.54 8.37 -18.86
N LEU A 245 6.53 7.53 -18.67
CA LEU A 245 5.37 7.48 -19.56
C LEU A 245 4.64 8.82 -19.60
N PHE A 246 4.49 9.47 -18.45
CA PHE A 246 3.81 10.76 -18.38
C PHE A 246 4.67 11.95 -18.79
N SER A 247 6.00 11.89 -18.77
CA SER A 247 6.86 12.97 -19.30
C SER A 247 6.90 12.99 -20.83
N GLY A 248 6.42 11.94 -21.50
CA GLY A 248 6.45 11.83 -22.97
C GLY A 248 7.75 11.24 -23.52
N ASP A 249 8.65 10.78 -22.66
CA ASP A 249 9.96 10.24 -23.06
C ASP A 249 9.87 8.83 -23.68
N PHE A 250 8.74 8.14 -23.50
CA PHE A 250 8.54 6.78 -24.01
C PHE A 250 8.18 6.73 -25.50
N VAL A 251 7.61 7.81 -26.07
CA VAL A 251 7.11 7.84 -27.47
C VAL A 251 8.24 8.08 -28.49
N LYS A 252 9.47 8.36 -28.04
CA LYS A 252 10.58 8.67 -28.94
C LYS A 252 11.44 7.47 -29.38
N LYS A 253 11.24 6.28 -28.80
CA LYS A 253 12.13 5.12 -29.09
C LYS A 253 11.60 4.12 -30.12
N ASP A 254 10.32 4.13 -30.45
CA ASP A 254 9.72 3.18 -31.42
C ASP A 254 9.42 3.82 -32.79
N ARG A 255 10.14 4.88 -33.15
CA ARG A 255 10.06 5.54 -34.47
C ARG A 255 11.44 5.68 -35.12
N GLN A 256 12.26 4.63 -35.03
CA GLN A 256 13.45 4.46 -35.86
C GLN A 256 13.42 3.08 -36.49
#